data_AF-A0A1H5XJ05-F1
#
_entry.id   AF-A0A1H5XJ05-F1
#
_cell.length_a   1.000
_cell.length_b   1.000
_cell.length_c   1.000
_cell.angle_alpha   90.00
_cell.angle_beta   90.00
_cell.angle_gamma   90.00
#
_symmetry.space_group_name_H-M   'P 1'
#
loop_
_entity.id
_entity.type
_entity.pdbx_description
1 polymer ?
#
loop_
_entity_poly.entity_id
_entity_poly.type
_entity_poly.pdbx_seq_one_letter_code
_entity_poly.pdbx_strand_id
1 'polypeptide(L)'
;MIIPHPTHAVRIPGRFTFDAATTLRAPAAAQPAARLLRDLLGPATGLPLPDSPQGNVVLAVDPLLGGLGDEGYGLTVGPDAVLLRAATGRGLLHGVQTIRQLLPPEALSARPVADVPWRLPGVQITDVPRHRWRGALLDVARHFQPASYLRRFVDLMALHKLNVLHLHLTDDQGWRMPVPGYPRLTEVGGVRARSMRGRAGSGRYDDRPHGGAYTAAELRELVAYAAARGIEVMPEIEMPGHARAALAAYPELGNVPGRTLDVWTEWGVSDAVFGVHEEVLDFFRTVLGAVLDVFPSPYVHIGGDECPVVEWAASPRARARAAEAGLAETAALHGWLLGRIGEFLLAQGRRPVCWADSTGAAAALPREFVVMPWRDADHGLAAALNGHELVMAPHRATYLDYPQADGPGEPLGQAGAVVDLRAVHAHAPVPAHWPGEAAGRVLGTQAQLWTEFARTPAAIEYLAFPRLCALADRAWNPAAGWATDFLPALRAHEARLAALGVRHRPLDRPRTAPAAG
;
A
#
# COMPACT_ATOMS: atom_id res chain seq x y z
N MET A 1 -3.87 4.96 -24.84
CA MET A 1 -2.90 4.20 -24.03
C MET A 1 -3.28 4.43 -22.58
N ILE A 2 -3.51 3.38 -21.81
CA ILE A 2 -3.93 3.43 -20.40
C ILE A 2 -3.03 2.50 -19.60
N ILE A 3 -2.78 2.84 -18.33
CA ILE A 3 -2.01 2.02 -17.39
C ILE A 3 -2.83 1.82 -16.10
N PRO A 4 -3.05 0.58 -15.65
CA PRO A 4 -2.61 -0.69 -16.25
C PRO A 4 -3.28 -0.98 -17.60
N HIS A 5 -2.63 -1.80 -18.43
CA HIS A 5 -3.24 -2.30 -19.66
C HIS A 5 -4.50 -3.12 -19.34
N PRO A 6 -5.60 -2.89 -20.06
CA PRO A 6 -6.82 -3.65 -19.83
C PRO A 6 -6.64 -5.09 -20.30
N THR A 7 -7.40 -6.03 -19.74
CA THR A 7 -7.40 -7.44 -20.18
C THR A 7 -7.74 -7.56 -21.66
N HIS A 8 -8.76 -6.82 -22.11
CA HIS A 8 -9.16 -6.74 -23.51
C HIS A 8 -9.69 -5.36 -23.86
N ALA A 9 -9.20 -4.77 -24.95
CA ALA A 9 -9.68 -3.49 -25.47
C ALA A 9 -9.64 -3.45 -26.99
N VAL A 10 -10.74 -2.99 -27.59
CA VAL A 10 -10.88 -2.81 -29.04
C VAL A 10 -11.31 -1.39 -29.32
N ARG A 11 -10.65 -0.74 -30.28
CA ARG A 11 -11.11 0.56 -30.80
C ARG A 11 -12.28 0.34 -31.76
N ILE A 12 -13.31 1.16 -31.62
CA ILE A 12 -14.43 1.22 -32.54
C ILE A 12 -14.56 2.63 -33.14
N PRO A 13 -15.20 2.81 -34.30
CA PRO A 13 -15.40 4.13 -34.88
C PRO A 13 -16.18 5.08 -33.96
N GLY A 14 -15.89 6.38 -34.08
CA GLY A 14 -16.61 7.43 -33.35
C GLY A 14 -15.89 7.93 -32.10
N ARG A 15 -16.55 8.87 -31.41
CA ARG A 15 -16.09 9.49 -30.17
C ARG A 15 -17.28 10.04 -29.40
N PHE A 16 -17.22 9.99 -28.09
CA PHE A 16 -18.17 10.68 -27.20
C PHE A 16 -17.53 11.98 -26.71
N THR A 17 -18.31 13.06 -26.59
CA THR A 17 -17.82 14.33 -26.00
C THR A 17 -18.61 14.63 -24.74
N PHE A 18 -17.92 14.76 -23.61
CA PHE A 18 -18.52 15.33 -22.42
C PHE A 18 -18.70 16.83 -22.59
N ASP A 19 -19.92 17.31 -22.37
CA ASP A 19 -20.31 18.71 -22.48
C ASP A 19 -21.40 19.06 -21.46
N ALA A 20 -21.91 20.30 -21.51
CA ALA A 20 -22.93 20.79 -20.59
C ALA A 20 -24.28 20.06 -20.70
N ALA A 21 -24.55 19.36 -21.80
CA ALA A 21 -25.77 18.58 -22.00
C ALA A 21 -25.63 17.12 -21.53
N THR A 22 -24.42 16.70 -21.18
CA THR A 22 -24.12 15.34 -20.75
C THR A 22 -24.75 15.04 -19.39
N THR A 23 -25.45 13.92 -19.30
CA THR A 23 -26.22 13.51 -18.10
C THR A 23 -25.94 12.05 -17.73
N LEU A 24 -26.02 11.74 -16.43
CA LEU A 24 -25.72 10.41 -15.90
C LEU A 24 -26.99 9.62 -15.59
N ARG A 25 -27.00 8.34 -15.97
CA ARG A 25 -27.97 7.37 -15.47
C ARG A 25 -27.27 6.39 -14.54
N ALA A 26 -27.49 6.54 -13.24
CA ALA A 26 -26.92 5.66 -12.22
C ALA A 26 -28.02 5.22 -11.22
N PRO A 27 -28.48 3.96 -11.27
CA PRO A 27 -29.33 3.40 -10.22
C PRO A 27 -28.63 3.42 -8.86
N ALA A 28 -29.37 3.20 -7.77
CA ALA A 28 -28.86 3.33 -6.39
C ALA A 28 -27.52 2.60 -6.15
N ALA A 29 -27.36 1.37 -6.67
CA ALA A 29 -26.12 0.60 -6.52
C ALA A 29 -24.91 1.20 -7.27
N ALA A 30 -25.13 2.01 -8.29
CA ALA A 30 -24.10 2.68 -9.09
C ALA A 30 -23.82 4.13 -8.64
N GLN A 31 -24.62 4.68 -7.73
CA GLN A 31 -24.50 6.06 -7.25
C GLN A 31 -23.13 6.40 -6.63
N PRO A 32 -22.45 5.51 -5.87
CA PRO A 32 -21.09 5.79 -5.41
C PRO A 32 -20.11 6.05 -6.55
N ALA A 33 -20.17 5.28 -7.64
CA ALA A 33 -19.31 5.46 -8.80
C ALA A 33 -19.68 6.73 -9.60
N ALA A 34 -20.97 7.08 -9.68
CA ALA A 34 -21.42 8.33 -10.30
C ALA A 34 -20.91 9.56 -9.53
N ARG A 35 -20.98 9.54 -8.19
CA ARG A 35 -20.37 10.58 -7.35
C ARG A 35 -18.87 10.67 -7.56
N LEU A 36 -18.16 9.54 -7.54
CA LEU A 36 -16.72 9.52 -7.79
C LEU A 36 -16.37 10.12 -9.16
N LEU A 37 -17.12 9.79 -10.22
CA LEU A 37 -16.90 10.35 -11.54
C LEU A 37 -17.08 11.87 -11.56
N ARG A 38 -18.13 12.40 -10.90
CA ARG A 38 -18.34 13.85 -10.75
C ARG A 38 -17.21 14.51 -9.98
N ASP A 39 -16.83 13.94 -8.84
CA ASP A 39 -15.77 14.50 -7.98
C ASP A 39 -14.42 14.57 -8.71
N LEU A 40 -14.13 13.57 -9.56
CA LEU A 40 -12.86 13.47 -10.26
C LEU A 40 -12.80 14.23 -11.58
N LEU A 41 -13.93 14.53 -12.22
CA LEU A 41 -13.97 15.31 -13.48
C LEU A 41 -14.36 16.77 -13.26
N GLY A 42 -15.17 17.07 -12.25
CA GLY A 42 -15.68 18.39 -11.95
C GLY A 42 -14.59 19.48 -11.86
N PRO A 43 -13.48 19.26 -11.13
CA PRO A 43 -12.44 20.27 -10.95
C PRO A 43 -11.84 20.79 -12.27
N ALA A 44 -11.53 19.89 -13.21
CA ALA A 44 -10.95 20.26 -14.50
C ALA A 44 -12.00 20.76 -15.50
N THR A 45 -13.14 20.08 -15.57
CA THR A 45 -14.10 20.24 -16.66
C THR A 45 -15.20 21.26 -16.38
N GLY A 46 -15.50 21.52 -15.10
CA GLY A 46 -16.67 22.30 -14.67
C GLY A 46 -18.03 21.67 -15.01
N LEU A 47 -18.05 20.42 -15.48
CA LEU A 47 -19.28 19.77 -15.93
C LEU A 47 -20.09 19.21 -14.75
N PRO A 48 -21.39 19.52 -14.65
CA PRO A 48 -22.22 19.07 -13.53
C PRO A 48 -22.60 17.59 -13.59
N LEU A 49 -22.72 17.02 -14.80
CA LEU A 49 -23.14 15.64 -15.06
C LEU A 49 -24.38 15.22 -14.23
N PRO A 50 -25.52 15.94 -14.34
CA PRO A 50 -26.67 15.71 -13.46
C PRO A 50 -27.31 14.35 -13.72
N ASP A 51 -28.02 13.83 -12.72
CA ASP A 51 -28.77 12.57 -12.87
C ASP A 51 -29.94 12.75 -13.86
N SER A 52 -30.12 11.77 -14.75
CA SER A 52 -31.23 11.68 -15.70
C SER A 52 -31.58 10.21 -15.97
N PRO A 53 -32.87 9.83 -15.96
CA PRO A 53 -33.29 8.48 -16.36
C PRO A 53 -32.93 8.14 -17.82
N GLN A 54 -32.74 9.16 -18.67
CA GLN A 54 -32.31 9.07 -20.06
C GLN A 54 -30.84 9.50 -20.26
N GLY A 55 -30.03 9.44 -19.19
CA GLY A 55 -28.63 9.84 -19.23
C GLY A 55 -27.82 9.10 -20.31
N ASN A 56 -27.04 9.85 -21.06
CA ASN A 56 -26.17 9.33 -22.11
C ASN A 56 -24.90 8.68 -21.56
N VAL A 57 -24.57 8.88 -20.28
CA VAL A 57 -23.52 8.13 -19.57
C VAL A 57 -24.19 7.24 -18.53
N VAL A 58 -24.17 5.93 -18.77
CA VAL A 58 -24.87 4.92 -17.97
C VAL A 58 -23.88 4.16 -17.11
N LEU A 59 -24.09 4.16 -15.79
CA LEU A 59 -23.34 3.33 -14.84
C LEU A 59 -24.30 2.30 -14.25
N ALA A 60 -23.99 1.02 -14.39
CA ALA A 60 -24.89 -0.06 -13.97
C ALA A 60 -24.15 -1.17 -13.20
N VAL A 61 -24.64 -1.49 -12.01
CA VAL A 61 -24.30 -2.74 -11.33
C VAL A 61 -25.27 -3.80 -11.82
N ASP A 62 -24.74 -4.90 -12.36
CA ASP A 62 -25.51 -6.05 -12.83
C ASP A 62 -24.85 -7.34 -12.30
N PRO A 63 -25.35 -7.88 -11.18
CA PRO A 63 -24.80 -9.10 -10.56
C PRO A 63 -24.86 -10.34 -11.45
N LEU A 64 -25.64 -10.33 -12.54
CA LEU A 64 -25.75 -11.44 -13.48
C LEU A 64 -24.63 -11.43 -14.54
N LEU A 65 -23.79 -10.39 -14.58
CA LEU A 65 -22.61 -10.34 -15.45
C LEU A 65 -21.58 -11.38 -15.01
N GLY A 66 -21.57 -12.52 -15.68
CA GLY A 66 -20.57 -13.56 -15.52
C GLY A 66 -19.18 -13.13 -16.03
N GLY A 67 -18.13 -13.75 -15.49
CA GLY A 67 -16.76 -13.63 -15.98
C GLY A 67 -16.00 -12.37 -15.57
N LEU A 68 -16.62 -11.44 -14.83
CA LEU A 68 -15.97 -10.19 -14.38
C LEU A 68 -15.48 -10.24 -12.92
N GLY A 69 -16.01 -11.15 -12.10
CA GLY A 69 -15.71 -11.20 -10.67
C GLY A 69 -16.07 -9.89 -9.95
N ASP A 70 -15.50 -9.68 -8.77
CA ASP A 70 -15.86 -8.54 -7.92
C ASP A 70 -15.35 -7.19 -8.43
N GLU A 71 -14.25 -7.20 -9.18
CA GLU A 71 -13.52 -5.98 -9.56
C GLU A 71 -13.48 -5.72 -11.07
N GLY A 72 -13.97 -6.66 -11.89
CA GLY A 72 -14.00 -6.47 -13.33
C GLY A 72 -15.14 -5.59 -13.80
N TYR A 73 -14.99 -5.01 -14.99
CA TYR A 73 -15.98 -4.15 -15.61
C TYR A 73 -15.96 -4.26 -17.14
N GLY A 74 -17.08 -3.89 -17.75
CA GLY A 74 -17.20 -3.64 -19.18
C GLY A 74 -17.46 -2.16 -19.44
N LEU A 75 -16.70 -1.55 -20.35
CA LEU A 75 -16.88 -0.17 -20.79
C LEU A 75 -17.10 -0.14 -22.30
N THR A 76 -18.14 0.54 -22.76
CA THR A 76 -18.39 0.83 -24.18
C THR A 76 -18.57 2.33 -24.35
N VAL A 77 -17.80 2.92 -25.27
CA VAL A 77 -17.90 4.32 -25.66
C VAL A 77 -18.34 4.34 -27.12
N GLY A 78 -19.59 4.73 -27.36
CA GLY A 78 -20.13 5.01 -28.69
C GLY A 78 -20.11 6.52 -29.00
N PRO A 79 -20.67 6.94 -30.15
CA PRO A 79 -20.80 8.36 -30.47
C PRO A 79 -21.80 9.10 -29.57
N ASP A 80 -22.91 8.44 -29.22
CA ASP A 80 -24.04 9.07 -28.52
C ASP A 80 -24.13 8.69 -27.04
N ALA A 81 -23.41 7.65 -26.60
CA ALA A 81 -23.50 7.15 -25.23
C ALA A 81 -22.23 6.47 -24.73
N VAL A 82 -22.07 6.47 -23.41
CA VAL A 82 -21.05 5.71 -22.67
C VAL A 82 -21.77 4.75 -21.73
N LEU A 83 -21.44 3.46 -21.80
CA LEU A 83 -21.97 2.44 -20.90
C LEU A 83 -20.81 1.83 -20.09
N LEU A 84 -20.86 2.00 -18.77
CA LEU A 84 -19.99 1.33 -17.81
C LEU A 84 -20.83 0.36 -16.95
N ARG A 85 -20.47 -0.93 -16.98
CA ARG A 85 -21.17 -1.97 -16.24
C ARG A 85 -20.22 -2.89 -15.49
N ALA A 86 -20.61 -3.37 -14.33
CA ALA A 86 -19.83 -4.31 -13.53
C ALA A 86 -20.74 -5.19 -12.66
N ALA A 87 -20.23 -6.33 -12.18
CA ALA A 87 -20.98 -7.20 -11.27
C ALA A 87 -21.16 -6.58 -9.87
N THR A 88 -20.22 -5.73 -9.45
CA THR A 88 -20.27 -5.02 -8.17
C THR A 88 -19.89 -3.54 -8.34
N GLY A 89 -20.12 -2.75 -7.28
CA GLY A 89 -19.67 -1.36 -7.24
C GLY A 89 -18.16 -1.19 -7.42
N ARG A 90 -17.32 -2.13 -6.94
CA ARG A 90 -15.85 -2.04 -7.07
C ARG A 90 -15.39 -2.02 -8.53
N GLY A 91 -15.98 -2.84 -9.38
CA GLY A 91 -15.69 -2.80 -10.82
C GLY A 91 -16.05 -1.47 -11.47
N LEU A 92 -17.15 -0.82 -11.04
CA LEU A 92 -17.48 0.52 -11.52
C LEU A 92 -16.42 1.55 -11.12
N LEU A 93 -15.86 1.48 -9.90
CA LEU A 93 -14.80 2.40 -9.46
C LEU A 93 -13.56 2.27 -10.36
N HIS A 94 -13.15 1.05 -10.70
CA HIS A 94 -12.04 0.80 -11.65
C HIS A 94 -12.35 1.33 -13.05
N GLY A 95 -13.59 1.15 -13.52
CA GLY A 95 -14.05 1.67 -14.80
C GLY A 95 -14.05 3.20 -14.88
N VAL A 96 -14.39 3.90 -13.79
CA VAL A 96 -14.27 5.36 -13.69
C VAL A 96 -12.82 5.80 -13.92
N GLN A 97 -11.83 5.08 -13.37
CA GLN A 97 -10.42 5.40 -13.57
C GLN A 97 -10.00 5.21 -15.04
N THR A 98 -10.52 4.18 -15.71
CA THR A 98 -10.30 4.01 -17.15
C THR A 98 -10.93 5.14 -17.97
N ILE A 99 -12.15 5.59 -17.64
CA ILE A 99 -12.76 6.77 -18.28
C ILE A 99 -11.85 8.00 -18.12
N ARG A 100 -11.35 8.25 -16.90
CA ARG A 100 -10.42 9.36 -16.63
C ARG A 100 -9.14 9.28 -17.47
N GLN A 101 -8.58 8.09 -17.65
CA GLN A 101 -7.39 7.92 -18.48
C GLN A 101 -7.67 7.99 -19.98
N LEU A 102 -8.89 7.66 -20.44
CA LEU A 102 -9.28 7.78 -21.85
C LEU A 102 -9.51 9.23 -22.29
N LEU A 103 -9.84 10.12 -21.34
CA LEU A 103 -9.90 11.56 -21.58
C LEU A 103 -8.50 12.16 -21.81
N PRO A 104 -8.43 13.40 -22.37
CA PRO A 104 -7.20 14.17 -22.41
C PRO A 104 -6.57 14.32 -21.00
N PRO A 105 -5.23 14.33 -20.86
CA PRO A 105 -4.55 14.44 -19.56
C PRO A 105 -5.04 15.59 -18.68
N GLU A 106 -5.47 16.70 -19.29
CA GLU A 106 -6.00 17.89 -18.63
C GLU A 106 -7.23 17.60 -17.76
N ALA A 107 -7.99 16.55 -18.08
CA ALA A 107 -9.13 16.10 -17.27
C ALA A 107 -8.72 15.59 -15.87
N LEU A 108 -7.42 15.35 -15.64
CA LEU A 108 -6.86 14.97 -14.34
C LEU A 108 -6.41 16.18 -13.51
N SER A 109 -6.52 17.39 -14.03
CA SER A 109 -6.17 18.62 -13.31
C SER A 109 -7.07 18.82 -12.09
N ALA A 110 -6.48 19.29 -10.99
CA ALA A 110 -7.23 19.73 -9.81
C ALA A 110 -7.80 21.16 -9.94
N ARG A 111 -7.61 21.79 -11.11
CA ARG A 111 -8.04 23.17 -11.40
C ARG A 111 -8.78 23.22 -12.73
N PRO A 112 -9.72 24.17 -12.91
CA PRO A 112 -10.43 24.34 -14.18
C PRO A 112 -9.46 24.54 -15.36
N VAL A 113 -9.76 23.90 -16.48
CA VAL A 113 -9.00 24.03 -17.73
C VAL A 113 -9.97 24.43 -18.85
N ALA A 114 -9.66 25.52 -19.55
CA ALA A 114 -10.47 26.03 -20.65
C ALA A 114 -10.01 25.46 -22.01
N ASP A 115 -10.88 25.55 -23.01
CA ASP A 115 -10.60 25.26 -24.43
C ASP A 115 -10.10 23.83 -24.73
N VAL A 116 -10.36 22.88 -23.83
CA VAL A 116 -10.07 21.46 -24.04
C VAL A 116 -11.36 20.71 -24.40
N PRO A 117 -11.42 20.03 -25.56
CA PRO A 117 -12.56 19.18 -25.87
C PRO A 117 -12.47 17.86 -25.08
N TRP A 118 -13.41 17.63 -24.16
CA TRP A 118 -13.47 16.43 -23.31
C TRP A 118 -13.94 15.18 -24.06
N ARG A 119 -13.09 14.66 -24.94
CA ARG A 119 -13.42 13.59 -25.89
C ARG A 119 -12.91 12.23 -25.42
N LEU A 120 -13.81 11.25 -25.38
CA LEU A 120 -13.46 9.84 -25.28
C LEU A 120 -13.39 9.22 -26.69
N PRO A 121 -12.36 8.42 -27.01
CA PRO A 121 -12.35 7.65 -28.24
C PRO A 121 -13.39 6.52 -28.18
N GLY A 122 -13.96 6.15 -29.33
CA GLY A 122 -14.81 4.97 -29.44
C GLY A 122 -14.04 3.69 -29.06
N VAL A 123 -14.49 3.01 -28.01
CA VAL A 123 -13.83 1.80 -27.49
C VAL A 123 -14.83 0.80 -26.92
N GLN A 124 -14.45 -0.48 -26.93
CA GLN A 124 -15.05 -1.53 -26.13
C GLN A 124 -13.96 -2.18 -25.28
N ILE A 125 -14.14 -2.19 -23.97
CA ILE A 125 -13.18 -2.71 -22.99
C ILE A 125 -13.90 -3.72 -22.10
N THR A 126 -13.27 -4.88 -21.91
CA THR A 126 -13.61 -5.85 -20.87
C THR A 126 -12.35 -6.03 -20.04
N ASP A 127 -12.43 -5.75 -18.75
CA ASP A 127 -11.24 -5.62 -17.92
C ASP A 127 -11.44 -6.29 -16.56
N VAL A 128 -10.49 -7.15 -16.19
CA VAL A 128 -10.54 -7.99 -14.99
C VAL A 128 -9.13 -8.08 -14.41
N PRO A 129 -8.93 -7.81 -13.11
CA PRO A 129 -7.60 -7.91 -12.51
C PRO A 129 -7.12 -9.37 -12.48
N ARG A 130 -5.84 -9.58 -12.79
CA ARG A 130 -5.18 -10.89 -12.63
C ARG A 130 -5.09 -11.31 -11.16
N HIS A 131 -4.68 -10.39 -10.28
CA HIS A 131 -4.45 -10.66 -8.86
C HIS A 131 -5.46 -9.93 -7.99
N ARG A 132 -5.92 -10.59 -6.92
CA ARG A 132 -6.88 -10.02 -5.96
C ARG A 132 -6.21 -8.98 -5.05
N TRP A 133 -4.92 -9.14 -4.78
CA TRP A 133 -4.13 -8.21 -3.99
C TRP A 133 -3.18 -7.40 -4.88
N ARG A 134 -3.33 -6.07 -4.87
CA ARG A 134 -2.51 -5.13 -5.64
C ARG A 134 -2.17 -3.96 -4.72
N GLY A 135 -1.13 -4.13 -3.94
CA GLY A 135 -0.87 -3.29 -2.77
C GLY A 135 0.22 -2.25 -2.96
N ALA A 136 0.22 -1.24 -2.09
CA ALA A 136 1.38 -0.40 -1.80
C ALA A 136 1.46 -0.15 -0.29
N LEU A 137 2.64 -0.39 0.30
CA LEU A 137 2.99 0.05 1.64
C LEU A 137 3.50 1.48 1.60
N LEU A 138 3.01 2.30 2.53
CA LEU A 138 3.57 3.59 2.85
C LEU A 138 3.97 3.63 4.33
N ASP A 139 5.26 3.76 4.57
CA ASP A 139 5.81 3.98 5.89
C ASP A 139 5.59 5.43 6.34
N VAL A 140 4.89 5.58 7.45
CA VAL A 140 4.66 6.89 8.10
C VAL A 140 5.29 6.93 9.49
N ALA A 141 5.90 5.82 9.93
CA ALA A 141 6.61 5.70 11.18
C ALA A 141 7.99 6.38 11.10
N ARG A 142 8.79 6.14 10.05
CA ARG A 142 10.12 6.77 9.93
C ARG A 142 9.99 8.25 9.60
N HIS A 143 9.18 8.63 8.62
CA HIS A 143 8.82 10.04 8.38
C HIS A 143 7.31 10.25 8.19
N PHE A 144 6.68 10.77 9.25
CA PHE A 144 5.27 11.17 9.28
C PHE A 144 4.85 12.00 8.06
N GLN A 145 3.68 11.67 7.51
CA GLN A 145 3.03 12.41 6.44
C GLN A 145 1.66 12.91 6.91
N PRO A 146 1.23 14.12 6.51
CA PRO A 146 -0.10 14.61 6.88
C PRO A 146 -1.21 13.76 6.22
N ALA A 147 -2.36 13.65 6.89
CA ALA A 147 -3.52 12.88 6.38
C ALA A 147 -3.98 13.35 4.98
N SER A 148 -3.81 14.64 4.67
CA SER A 148 -4.07 15.19 3.33
C SER A 148 -3.19 14.54 2.25
N TYR A 149 -1.94 14.21 2.55
CA TYR A 149 -1.08 13.49 1.63
C TYR A 149 -1.46 12.02 1.51
N LEU A 150 -1.92 11.37 2.59
CA LEU A 150 -2.43 9.99 2.51
C LEU A 150 -3.63 9.90 1.55
N ARG A 151 -4.56 10.86 1.60
CA ARG A 151 -5.66 10.96 0.62
C ARG A 151 -5.15 11.11 -0.81
N ARG A 152 -4.12 11.94 -1.03
CA ARG A 152 -3.48 12.08 -2.34
C ARG A 152 -2.84 10.77 -2.80
N PHE A 153 -2.16 10.06 -1.92
CA PHE A 153 -1.56 8.76 -2.26
C PHE A 153 -2.63 7.73 -2.65
N VAL A 154 -3.75 7.70 -1.93
CA VAL A 154 -4.94 6.90 -2.28
C VAL A 154 -5.48 7.25 -3.67
N ASP A 155 -5.58 8.53 -4.04
CA ASP A 155 -6.02 8.94 -5.38
C ASP A 155 -5.08 8.41 -6.48
N LEU A 156 -3.76 8.48 -6.23
CA LEU A 156 -2.75 7.98 -7.15
C LEU A 156 -2.82 6.45 -7.26
N MET A 157 -3.01 5.73 -6.15
CA MET A 157 -3.21 4.28 -6.16
C MET A 157 -4.46 3.87 -6.94
N ALA A 158 -5.58 4.54 -6.69
CA ALA A 158 -6.86 4.26 -7.32
C ALA A 158 -6.79 4.47 -8.84
N LEU A 159 -6.16 5.56 -9.31
CA LEU A 159 -5.98 5.80 -10.75
C LEU A 159 -5.29 4.62 -11.45
N HIS A 160 -4.37 3.94 -10.77
CA HIS A 160 -3.62 2.79 -11.28
C HIS A 160 -4.24 1.45 -10.86
N LYS A 161 -5.46 1.45 -10.33
CA LYS A 161 -6.23 0.26 -9.94
C LYS A 161 -5.54 -0.67 -8.92
N LEU A 162 -4.62 -0.12 -8.12
CA LEU A 162 -4.20 -0.75 -6.87
C LEU A 162 -5.40 -0.78 -5.91
N ASN A 163 -5.42 -1.68 -4.93
CA ASN A 163 -6.59 -1.86 -4.05
C ASN A 163 -6.28 -2.04 -2.56
N VAL A 164 -5.02 -2.13 -2.15
CA VAL A 164 -4.64 -2.20 -0.73
C VAL A 164 -3.57 -1.16 -0.41
N LEU A 165 -3.90 -0.20 0.45
CA LEU A 165 -2.93 0.64 1.14
C LEU A 165 -2.52 -0.07 2.43
N HIS A 166 -1.29 -0.57 2.47
CA HIS A 166 -0.67 -1.06 3.70
C HIS A 166 -0.07 0.15 4.43
N LEU A 167 -0.65 0.53 5.56
CA LEU A 167 -0.25 1.72 6.32
C LEU A 167 0.60 1.32 7.52
N HIS A 168 1.92 1.51 7.39
CA HIS A 168 2.90 1.18 8.42
C HIS A 168 2.96 2.30 9.48
N LEU A 169 2.23 2.10 10.59
CA LEU A 169 1.90 3.14 11.57
C LEU A 169 2.86 3.24 12.75
N THR A 170 3.70 2.24 12.99
CA THR A 170 4.53 2.16 14.19
C THR A 170 5.88 1.56 13.86
N ASP A 171 6.93 2.12 14.42
CA ASP A 171 8.29 1.58 14.36
C ASP A 171 9.13 2.17 15.50
N ASP A 172 10.43 1.86 15.53
CA ASP A 172 11.38 2.37 16.51
C ASP A 172 11.47 3.90 16.54
N GLN A 173 11.33 4.55 15.38
CA GLN A 173 11.49 6.00 15.23
C GLN A 173 10.16 6.77 15.30
N GLY A 174 9.04 6.08 15.54
CA GLY A 174 7.77 6.76 15.73
C GLY A 174 6.53 5.88 15.84
N TRP A 175 5.58 6.33 16.67
CA TRP A 175 4.25 5.74 16.80
C TRP A 175 3.18 6.75 16.35
N ARG A 176 2.34 6.36 15.38
CA ARG A 176 1.46 7.31 14.67
C ARG A 176 -0.03 7.19 14.95
N MET A 177 -0.48 6.22 15.73
CA MET A 177 -1.90 5.97 15.99
C MET A 177 -2.28 6.19 17.47
N PRO A 178 -3.40 6.86 17.81
CA PRO A 178 -3.79 7.01 19.20
C PRO A 178 -4.44 5.72 19.72
N VAL A 179 -4.16 5.37 20.98
CA VAL A 179 -4.72 4.18 21.65
C VAL A 179 -5.35 4.62 22.98
N PRO A 180 -6.64 4.36 23.22
CA PRO A 180 -7.28 4.65 24.50
C PRO A 180 -6.52 4.01 25.68
N GLY A 181 -6.32 4.78 26.75
CA GLY A 181 -5.55 4.33 27.92
C GLY A 181 -4.02 4.45 27.76
N TYR A 182 -3.52 4.70 26.54
CA TYR A 182 -2.08 4.81 26.26
C TYR A 182 -1.71 6.13 25.54
N PRO A 183 -2.03 7.33 26.10
CA PRO A 183 -1.80 8.61 25.43
C PRO A 183 -0.33 8.89 25.10
N ARG A 184 0.61 8.39 25.93
CA ARG A 184 2.05 8.62 25.75
C ARG A 184 2.60 7.95 24.49
N LEU A 185 1.90 6.99 23.90
CA LEU A 185 2.29 6.41 22.61
C LEU A 185 2.40 7.49 21.54
N THR A 186 1.49 8.46 21.53
CA THR A 186 1.55 9.59 20.59
C THR A 186 2.24 10.83 21.17
N GLU A 187 2.10 11.11 22.48
CA GLU A 187 2.72 12.29 23.10
C GLU A 187 4.25 12.17 23.21
N VAL A 188 4.75 10.96 23.50
CA VAL A 188 6.18 10.64 23.57
C VAL A 188 6.61 9.87 22.32
N GLY A 189 6.00 8.72 22.07
CA GLY A 189 6.38 7.85 20.94
C GLY A 189 6.17 8.50 19.57
N GLY A 190 5.33 9.53 19.46
CA GLY A 190 5.10 10.28 18.22
C GLY A 190 6.20 11.28 17.86
N VAL A 191 7.20 11.51 18.71
CA VAL A 191 8.23 12.55 18.49
C VAL A 191 9.62 12.01 18.82
N ARG A 192 10.58 12.24 17.94
CA ARG A 192 12.02 12.02 18.21
C ARG A 192 12.79 13.33 18.13
N ALA A 193 13.89 13.40 18.86
CA ALA A 193 14.69 14.62 18.99
C ALA A 193 15.45 15.00 17.70
N ARG A 194 15.83 14.01 16.88
CA ARG A 194 16.62 14.18 15.65
C ARG A 194 16.53 12.96 14.74
N SER A 195 17.01 13.09 13.51
CA SER A 195 17.09 12.01 12.52
C SER A 195 18.51 11.76 12.04
N MET A 196 18.87 10.49 11.87
CA MET A 196 20.12 10.10 11.22
C MET A 196 20.19 10.61 9.77
N ARG A 197 21.38 11.09 9.36
CA ARG A 197 21.71 11.58 8.01
C ARG A 197 22.67 10.65 7.30
N GLY A 198 22.14 9.94 6.32
CA GLY A 198 22.87 8.91 5.59
C GLY A 198 22.35 7.54 6.00
N ARG A 199 23.05 6.50 5.54
CA ARG A 199 22.69 5.11 5.82
C ARG A 199 22.89 4.75 7.29
N ALA A 200 22.28 3.65 7.71
CA ALA A 200 22.50 3.05 9.03
C ALA A 200 24.00 2.99 9.34
N GLY A 201 24.38 3.33 10.57
CA GLY A 201 25.77 3.43 11.01
C GLY A 201 26.54 4.67 10.54
N SER A 202 25.88 5.65 9.90
CA SER A 202 26.56 6.88 9.44
C SER A 202 27.11 7.78 10.56
N GLY A 203 26.57 7.64 11.79
CA GLY A 203 26.96 8.45 12.95
C GLY A 203 26.65 9.95 12.84
N ARG A 204 25.95 10.37 11.78
CA ARG A 204 25.57 11.78 11.54
C ARG A 204 24.09 11.97 11.76
N TYR A 205 23.71 13.14 12.27
CA TYR A 205 22.32 13.48 12.56
C TYR A 205 21.99 14.88 12.02
N ASP A 206 20.71 15.16 11.82
CA ASP A 206 20.24 16.54 11.82
C ASP A 206 19.93 17.00 13.26
N ASP A 207 19.78 18.30 13.48
CA ASP A 207 19.42 18.86 14.78
C ASP A 207 17.96 19.33 14.77
N ARG A 208 17.06 18.51 14.21
CA ARG A 208 15.65 18.85 14.00
C ARG A 208 14.74 17.78 14.60
N PRO A 209 13.92 18.13 15.61
CA PRO A 209 12.86 17.25 16.06
C PRO A 209 11.93 16.89 14.91
N HIS A 210 11.53 15.62 14.85
CA HIS A 210 10.57 15.11 13.87
C HIS A 210 9.47 14.37 14.61
N GLY A 211 8.22 14.62 14.23
CA GLY A 211 7.11 13.92 14.85
C GLY A 211 5.79 14.16 14.14
N GLY A 212 4.74 13.67 14.79
CA GLY A 212 3.38 13.68 14.31
C GLY A 212 2.67 12.38 14.63
N ALA A 213 1.38 12.46 14.83
CA ALA A 213 0.49 11.32 14.98
C ALA A 213 -0.86 11.70 14.39
N TYR A 214 -1.59 10.71 13.90
CA TYR A 214 -2.96 10.92 13.45
C TYR A 214 -3.90 10.92 14.65
N THR A 215 -5.04 11.56 14.48
CA THR A 215 -6.21 11.33 15.33
C THR A 215 -7.00 10.12 14.80
N ALA A 216 -7.80 9.49 15.67
CA ALA A 216 -8.72 8.44 15.23
C ALA A 216 -9.73 8.96 14.19
N ALA A 217 -10.10 10.24 14.26
CA ALA A 217 -10.99 10.87 13.29
C ALA A 217 -10.34 10.99 11.90
N GLU A 218 -9.08 11.43 11.82
CA GLU A 218 -8.35 11.50 10.55
C GLU A 218 -8.16 10.11 9.92
N LEU A 219 -7.88 9.08 10.73
CA LEU A 219 -7.76 7.71 10.24
C LEU A 219 -9.10 7.16 9.74
N ARG A 220 -10.21 7.37 10.46
CA ARG A 220 -11.55 6.98 9.98
C ARG A 220 -11.95 7.72 8.70
N GLU A 221 -11.61 9.00 8.59
CA GLU A 221 -11.81 9.76 7.37
C GLU A 221 -11.00 9.20 6.20
N LEU A 222 -9.72 8.87 6.42
CA LEU A 222 -8.87 8.23 5.41
C LEU A 222 -9.45 6.90 4.94
N VAL A 223 -9.89 6.05 5.87
CA VAL A 223 -10.52 4.75 5.57
C VAL A 223 -11.77 4.95 4.70
N ALA A 224 -12.66 5.88 5.06
CA ALA A 224 -13.85 6.17 4.28
C ALA A 224 -13.51 6.74 2.89
N TYR A 225 -12.51 7.62 2.81
CA TYR A 225 -12.02 8.22 1.57
C TYR A 225 -11.43 7.17 0.62
N ALA A 226 -10.66 6.22 1.16
CA ALA A 226 -10.07 5.09 0.46
C ALA A 226 -11.14 4.12 -0.04
N ALA A 227 -12.10 3.76 0.80
CA ALA A 227 -13.20 2.87 0.42
C ALA A 227 -14.03 3.43 -0.75
N ALA A 228 -14.28 4.73 -0.78
CA ALA A 228 -14.97 5.41 -1.89
C ALA A 228 -14.20 5.33 -3.23
N ARG A 229 -12.93 4.95 -3.20
CA ARG A 229 -12.04 4.77 -4.37
C ARG A 229 -11.66 3.32 -4.62
N GLY A 230 -12.26 2.38 -3.88
CA GLY A 230 -11.97 0.95 -4.01
C GLY A 230 -10.65 0.53 -3.37
N ILE A 231 -10.07 1.36 -2.50
CA ILE A 231 -8.86 1.08 -1.74
C ILE A 231 -9.25 0.60 -0.34
N GLU A 232 -8.76 -0.57 0.04
CA GLU A 232 -8.76 -1.05 1.42
C GLU A 232 -7.52 -0.50 2.15
N VAL A 233 -7.68 -0.10 3.41
CA VAL A 233 -6.55 0.34 4.25
C VAL A 233 -6.26 -0.75 5.28
N MET A 234 -5.16 -1.47 5.07
CA MET A 234 -4.65 -2.46 6.03
C MET A 234 -3.68 -1.74 6.99
N PRO A 235 -4.00 -1.64 8.29
CA PRO A 235 -3.08 -1.07 9.26
C PRO A 235 -1.99 -2.08 9.63
N GLU A 236 -0.82 -1.56 9.98
CA GLU A 236 0.26 -2.33 10.60
C GLU A 236 0.65 -1.75 11.95
N ILE A 237 0.69 -2.61 12.95
CA ILE A 237 1.32 -2.35 14.24
C ILE A 237 2.47 -3.36 14.37
N GLU A 238 3.70 -2.84 14.35
CA GLU A 238 4.91 -3.63 14.48
C GLU A 238 5.01 -4.31 15.83
N MET A 239 5.36 -5.60 15.81
CA MET A 239 5.60 -6.42 17.00
C MET A 239 6.30 -7.73 16.61
N PRO A 240 7.13 -8.33 17.50
CA PRO A 240 7.64 -7.78 18.75
C PRO A 240 8.88 -6.91 18.60
N GLY A 241 9.49 -6.91 17.41
CA GLY A 241 10.55 -5.97 17.01
C GLY A 241 10.02 -4.55 16.80
N HIS A 242 10.88 -3.66 16.32
CA HIS A 242 10.52 -2.29 15.95
C HIS A 242 9.71 -1.52 17.02
N ALA A 243 10.04 -1.79 18.29
CA ALA A 243 9.21 -1.44 19.45
C ALA A 243 9.62 -0.13 20.13
N ARG A 244 10.75 0.48 19.75
CA ARG A 244 11.42 1.48 20.58
C ARG A 244 10.60 2.73 20.85
N ALA A 245 9.72 3.16 19.93
CA ALA A 245 8.82 4.27 20.21
C ALA A 245 7.81 3.95 21.33
N ALA A 246 7.28 2.74 21.35
CA ALA A 246 6.38 2.28 22.41
C ALA A 246 7.12 2.09 23.74
N LEU A 247 8.34 1.54 23.71
CA LEU A 247 9.16 1.36 24.91
C LEU A 247 9.64 2.70 25.50
N ALA A 248 9.84 3.73 24.69
CA ALA A 248 10.11 5.08 25.18
C ALA A 248 8.89 5.69 25.88
N ALA A 249 7.69 5.42 25.35
CA ALA A 249 6.43 5.86 25.94
C ALA A 249 6.06 5.09 27.21
N TYR A 250 6.29 3.78 27.25
CA TYR A 250 5.92 2.87 28.34
C TYR A 250 7.05 1.85 28.58
N PRO A 251 8.11 2.23 29.32
CA PRO A 251 9.28 1.38 29.53
C PRO A 251 8.99 0.02 30.19
N GLU A 252 7.91 -0.07 30.96
CA GLU A 252 7.42 -1.29 31.59
C GLU A 252 7.09 -2.40 30.59
N LEU A 253 6.83 -2.07 29.32
CA LEU A 253 6.56 -3.03 28.26
C LEU A 253 7.82 -3.78 27.78
N GLY A 254 9.01 -3.36 28.21
CA GLY A 254 10.29 -3.94 27.80
C GLY A 254 10.78 -5.10 28.65
N ASN A 255 12.01 -5.55 28.38
CA ASN A 255 12.64 -6.69 29.05
C ASN A 255 13.57 -6.31 30.21
N VAL A 256 13.95 -5.04 30.33
CA VAL A 256 14.95 -4.55 31.30
C VAL A 256 14.27 -3.61 32.31
N PRO A 257 13.99 -4.08 33.54
CA PRO A 257 13.32 -3.26 34.55
C PRO A 257 14.07 -1.95 34.84
N GLY A 258 13.34 -0.83 34.85
CA GLY A 258 13.88 0.50 35.15
C GLY A 258 14.67 1.17 34.01
N ARG A 259 14.87 0.50 32.86
CA ARG A 259 15.54 1.10 31.71
C ARG A 259 14.62 2.11 31.03
N THR A 260 15.03 3.37 30.96
CA THR A 260 14.40 4.39 30.12
C THR A 260 15.05 4.42 28.75
N LEU A 261 14.25 4.53 27.69
CA LEU A 261 14.70 4.67 26.31
C LEU A 261 14.13 5.96 25.71
N ASP A 262 14.90 6.58 24.83
CA ASP A 262 14.36 7.59 23.91
C ASP A 262 13.84 6.92 22.63
N VAL A 263 12.86 7.57 21.99
CA VAL A 263 12.43 7.22 20.63
C VAL A 263 13.66 7.23 19.71
N TRP A 264 13.80 6.20 18.88
CA TRP A 264 15.06 5.99 18.19
C TRP A 264 15.32 7.07 17.15
N THR A 265 16.57 7.52 17.08
CA THR A 265 17.02 8.54 16.12
C THR A 265 17.83 7.93 14.97
N GLU A 266 17.95 6.60 14.93
CA GLU A 266 18.77 5.85 13.98
C GLU A 266 17.92 4.95 13.08
N TRP A 267 18.53 4.53 11.96
CA TRP A 267 17.98 3.52 11.06
C TRP A 267 18.65 2.18 11.33
N GLY A 268 17.96 1.08 11.04
CA GLY A 268 18.45 -0.29 11.19
C GLY A 268 17.58 -1.11 12.12
N VAL A 269 18.16 -2.13 12.74
CA VAL A 269 17.48 -3.08 13.62
C VAL A 269 17.80 -2.77 15.08
N SER A 270 16.78 -2.51 15.88
CA SER A 270 16.91 -2.25 17.32
C SER A 270 16.87 -3.57 18.11
N ASP A 271 17.82 -3.77 19.04
CA ASP A 271 17.77 -4.89 19.98
C ASP A 271 16.66 -4.73 21.05
N ALA A 272 16.10 -3.52 21.20
CA ALA A 272 15.03 -3.25 22.16
C ALA A 272 13.69 -3.74 21.61
N VAL A 273 13.23 -4.88 22.12
CA VAL A 273 12.00 -5.56 21.70
C VAL A 273 10.98 -5.57 22.85
N PHE A 274 9.70 -5.80 22.53
CA PHE A 274 8.66 -5.97 23.54
C PHE A 274 8.96 -7.17 24.47
N GLY A 275 8.50 -7.07 25.72
CA GLY A 275 8.49 -8.19 26.65
C GLY A 275 7.42 -9.22 26.29
N VAL A 276 7.36 -10.31 27.04
CA VAL A 276 6.40 -11.43 26.84
C VAL A 276 5.56 -11.73 28.09
N HIS A 277 5.48 -10.76 29.01
CA HIS A 277 4.69 -10.86 30.24
C HIS A 277 3.24 -10.44 30.00
N GLU A 278 2.33 -10.76 30.92
CA GLU A 278 0.88 -10.59 30.71
C GLU A 278 0.48 -9.14 30.40
N GLU A 279 1.12 -8.17 31.05
CA GLU A 279 0.87 -6.75 30.82
C GLU A 279 1.15 -6.33 29.37
N VAL A 280 2.10 -6.99 28.69
CA VAL A 280 2.38 -6.75 27.27
C VAL A 280 1.30 -7.39 26.39
N LEU A 281 0.76 -8.56 26.77
CA LEU A 281 -0.35 -9.16 26.05
C LEU A 281 -1.63 -8.33 26.20
N ASP A 282 -1.90 -7.78 27.38
CA ASP A 282 -2.99 -6.83 27.63
C ASP A 282 -2.83 -5.53 26.83
N PHE A 283 -1.59 -5.02 26.77
CA PHE A 283 -1.25 -3.89 25.92
C PHE A 283 -1.60 -4.17 24.45
N PHE A 284 -1.13 -5.29 23.89
CA PHE A 284 -1.44 -5.65 22.50
C PHE A 284 -2.93 -5.82 22.26
N ARG A 285 -3.67 -6.47 23.17
CA ARG A 285 -5.14 -6.57 23.07
C ARG A 285 -5.79 -5.18 23.01
N THR A 286 -5.33 -4.24 23.83
CA THR A 286 -5.86 -2.87 23.85
C THR A 286 -5.53 -2.12 22.57
N VAL A 287 -4.28 -2.19 22.10
CA VAL A 287 -3.83 -1.56 20.85
C VAL A 287 -4.61 -2.11 19.67
N LEU A 288 -4.70 -3.44 19.55
CA LEU A 288 -5.43 -4.08 18.45
C LEU A 288 -6.92 -3.80 18.54
N GLY A 289 -7.51 -3.72 19.74
CA GLY A 289 -8.88 -3.24 19.92
C GLY A 289 -9.12 -1.85 19.31
N ALA A 290 -8.19 -0.91 19.52
CA ALA A 290 -8.24 0.42 18.91
C ALA A 290 -8.06 0.37 17.38
N VAL A 291 -7.20 -0.54 16.88
CA VAL A 291 -7.03 -0.79 15.44
C VAL A 291 -8.33 -1.27 14.82
N LEU A 292 -8.99 -2.27 15.41
CA LEU A 292 -10.22 -2.86 14.85
C LEU A 292 -11.41 -1.91 14.85
N ASP A 293 -11.43 -0.92 15.75
CA ASP A 293 -12.44 0.13 15.83
C ASP A 293 -12.29 1.21 14.73
N VAL A 294 -11.07 1.40 14.22
CA VAL A 294 -10.78 2.37 13.15
C VAL A 294 -10.77 1.72 11.77
N PHE A 295 -10.21 0.51 11.65
CA PHE A 295 -9.93 -0.14 10.38
C PHE A 295 -10.88 -1.32 10.15
N PRO A 296 -11.81 -1.22 9.19
CA PRO A 296 -12.74 -2.31 8.87
C PRO A 296 -12.11 -3.41 8.01
N SER A 297 -10.85 -3.25 7.58
CA SER A 297 -10.09 -4.23 6.80
C SER A 297 -10.20 -5.62 7.45
N PRO A 298 -10.46 -6.69 6.68
CA PRO A 298 -10.40 -8.05 7.21
C PRO A 298 -8.97 -8.44 7.58
N TYR A 299 -7.97 -7.73 7.07
CA TYR A 299 -6.54 -7.94 7.35
C TYR A 299 -5.99 -6.92 8.34
N VAL A 300 -5.15 -7.38 9.26
CA VAL A 300 -4.33 -6.54 10.14
C VAL A 300 -2.90 -7.06 10.09
N HIS A 301 -1.95 -6.19 9.72
CA HIS A 301 -0.55 -6.55 9.70
C HIS A 301 0.05 -6.39 11.11
N ILE A 302 0.81 -7.38 11.56
CA ILE A 302 1.41 -7.41 12.89
C ILE A 302 2.94 -7.38 12.84
N GLY A 303 3.52 -6.99 11.70
CA GLY A 303 4.96 -6.94 11.50
C GLY A 303 5.59 -8.32 11.55
N GLY A 304 6.49 -8.52 12.52
CA GLY A 304 7.09 -9.80 12.88
C GLY A 304 8.49 -10.02 12.30
N ASP A 305 9.01 -9.07 11.54
CA ASP A 305 10.36 -9.06 10.99
C ASP A 305 11.41 -8.53 11.99
N GLU A 306 12.67 -8.75 11.62
CA GLU A 306 13.87 -8.15 12.22
C GLU A 306 13.80 -8.00 13.75
N CYS A 307 13.47 -9.09 14.46
CA CYS A 307 13.34 -9.10 15.92
C CYS A 307 14.55 -9.80 16.57
N PRO A 308 15.58 -9.07 17.06
CA PRO A 308 16.68 -9.67 17.78
C PRO A 308 16.18 -10.25 19.11
N VAL A 309 16.20 -11.57 19.24
CA VAL A 309 15.74 -12.29 20.45
C VAL A 309 16.74 -12.21 21.63
N VAL A 310 17.73 -11.30 21.55
CA VAL A 310 18.85 -11.17 22.49
C VAL A 310 18.37 -10.74 23.87
N GLU A 311 17.43 -9.79 23.95
CA GLU A 311 16.87 -9.35 25.24
C GLU A 311 16.08 -10.44 25.95
N TRP A 312 15.38 -11.30 25.21
CA TRP A 312 14.65 -12.42 25.79
C TRP A 312 15.59 -13.46 26.39
N ALA A 313 16.73 -13.74 25.75
CA ALA A 313 17.74 -14.64 26.31
C ALA A 313 18.24 -14.15 27.69
N ALA A 314 18.39 -12.83 27.86
CA ALA A 314 18.82 -12.22 29.12
C ALA A 314 17.69 -12.05 30.15
N SER A 315 16.43 -11.97 29.72
CA SER A 315 15.27 -11.65 30.56
C SER A 315 14.80 -12.82 31.44
N PRO A 316 14.77 -12.69 32.78
CA PRO A 316 14.19 -13.70 33.67
C PRO A 316 12.70 -13.97 33.38
N ARG A 317 11.94 -12.93 33.02
CA ARG A 317 10.52 -13.04 32.66
C ARG A 317 10.33 -13.85 31.38
N ALA A 318 11.17 -13.63 30.37
CA ALA A 318 11.11 -14.38 29.11
C ALA A 318 11.50 -15.85 29.32
N ARG A 319 12.54 -16.15 30.12
CA ARG A 319 12.89 -17.54 30.48
C ARG A 319 11.76 -18.26 31.21
N ALA A 320 11.10 -17.59 32.17
CA ALA A 320 9.94 -18.15 32.85
C ALA A 320 8.79 -18.42 31.87
N ARG A 321 8.47 -17.46 30.99
CA ARG A 321 7.44 -17.64 29.96
C ARG A 321 7.75 -18.79 29.00
N ALA A 322 9.00 -18.94 28.57
CA ALA A 322 9.41 -20.05 27.71
C ALA A 322 9.15 -21.40 28.41
N ALA A 323 9.51 -21.52 29.69
CA ALA A 323 9.27 -22.72 30.48
C ALA A 323 7.76 -22.99 30.66
N GLU A 324 6.96 -21.97 30.99
CA GLU A 324 5.50 -22.06 31.11
C GLU A 324 4.82 -22.52 29.81
N ALA A 325 5.32 -22.03 28.67
CA ALA A 325 4.83 -22.39 27.34
C ALA A 325 5.40 -23.71 26.78
N GLY A 326 6.27 -24.40 27.54
CA GLY A 326 6.90 -25.65 27.11
C GLY A 326 7.87 -25.49 25.94
N LEU A 327 8.46 -24.30 25.77
CA LEU A 327 9.39 -23.98 24.68
C LEU A 327 10.83 -24.33 25.06
N ALA A 328 11.58 -24.91 24.12
CA ALA A 328 12.96 -25.33 24.37
C ALA A 328 13.91 -24.15 24.61
N GLU A 329 13.64 -23.00 23.99
CA GLU A 329 14.47 -21.81 24.08
C GLU A 329 13.64 -20.53 23.98
N THR A 330 14.20 -19.43 24.51
CA THR A 330 13.53 -18.12 24.49
C THR A 330 13.35 -17.55 23.09
N ALA A 331 14.17 -17.96 22.10
CA ALA A 331 13.98 -17.54 20.71
C ALA A 331 12.62 -17.98 20.14
N ALA A 332 12.11 -19.14 20.57
CA ALA A 332 10.80 -19.65 20.15
C ALA A 332 9.62 -18.81 20.68
N LEU A 333 9.86 -17.86 21.59
CA LEU A 333 8.84 -16.92 22.04
C LEU A 333 8.36 -15.98 20.94
N HIS A 334 9.15 -15.80 19.87
CA HIS A 334 8.74 -15.00 18.71
C HIS A 334 7.49 -15.60 18.06
N GLY A 335 7.57 -16.86 17.62
CA GLY A 335 6.45 -17.57 17.02
C GLY A 335 5.29 -17.75 18.00
N TRP A 336 5.57 -18.01 19.28
CA TRP A 336 4.54 -18.10 20.32
C TRP A 336 3.75 -16.78 20.46
N LEU A 337 4.45 -15.64 20.54
CA LEU A 337 3.82 -14.33 20.71
C LEU A 337 2.98 -13.95 19.49
N LEU A 338 3.52 -14.13 18.29
CA LEU A 338 2.77 -13.93 17.04
C LEU A 338 1.53 -14.84 17.01
N GLY A 339 1.66 -16.09 17.43
CA GLY A 339 0.53 -17.03 17.56
C GLY A 339 -0.57 -16.52 18.50
N ARG A 340 -0.21 -16.05 19.70
CA ARG A 340 -1.18 -15.50 20.68
C ARG A 340 -1.90 -14.25 20.15
N ILE A 341 -1.20 -13.40 19.41
CA ILE A 341 -1.78 -12.22 18.77
C ILE A 341 -2.69 -12.62 17.61
N GLY A 342 -2.27 -13.60 16.81
CA GLY A 342 -3.07 -14.18 15.74
C GLY A 342 -4.37 -14.78 16.26
N GLU A 343 -4.33 -15.57 17.34
CA GLU A 343 -5.51 -16.12 18.01
C GLU A 343 -6.51 -15.02 18.40
N PHE A 344 -6.02 -13.91 18.97
CA PHE A 344 -6.87 -12.77 19.31
C PHE A 344 -7.54 -12.18 18.05
N LEU A 345 -6.78 -11.91 16.99
CA LEU A 345 -7.32 -11.34 15.76
C LEU A 345 -8.35 -12.27 15.10
N LEU A 346 -8.07 -13.57 15.05
CA LEU A 346 -8.98 -14.58 14.51
C LEU A 346 -10.28 -14.65 15.32
N ALA A 347 -10.20 -14.59 16.65
CA ALA A 347 -11.37 -14.52 17.52
C ALA A 347 -12.21 -13.25 17.30
N GLN A 348 -11.60 -12.16 16.80
CA GLN A 348 -12.28 -10.93 16.39
C GLN A 348 -12.73 -10.95 14.92
N GLY A 349 -12.62 -12.07 14.21
CA GLY A 349 -13.00 -12.20 12.80
C GLY A 349 -12.03 -11.53 11.83
N ARG A 350 -10.77 -11.32 12.25
CA ARG A 350 -9.71 -10.66 11.47
C ARG A 350 -8.62 -11.66 11.13
N ARG A 351 -8.01 -11.48 9.96
CA ARG A 351 -6.92 -12.29 9.45
C ARG A 351 -5.59 -11.60 9.73
N PRO A 352 -4.70 -12.22 10.53
CA PRO A 352 -3.37 -11.67 10.75
C PRO A 352 -2.53 -11.77 9.47
N VAL A 353 -1.77 -10.72 9.20
CA VAL A 353 -0.74 -10.67 8.17
C VAL A 353 0.60 -10.40 8.83
N CYS A 354 1.67 -11.06 8.38
CA CYS A 354 3.01 -10.81 8.90
C CYS A 354 4.06 -10.87 7.81
N TRP A 355 5.21 -10.26 8.05
CA TRP A 355 6.39 -10.47 7.24
C TRP A 355 6.89 -11.91 7.42
N ALA A 356 7.42 -12.49 6.35
CA ALA A 356 8.13 -13.75 6.47
C ALA A 356 9.51 -13.48 7.10
N ASP A 357 9.70 -13.82 8.38
CA ASP A 357 11.00 -13.70 9.03
C ASP A 357 11.80 -15.02 9.00
N SER A 358 13.12 -14.87 8.98
CA SER A 358 14.12 -15.94 8.89
C SER A 358 14.40 -16.67 10.20
N THR A 359 13.82 -16.22 11.32
CA THR A 359 14.03 -16.75 12.68
C THR A 359 13.42 -18.14 12.93
N GLY A 360 12.99 -18.85 11.88
CA GLY A 360 12.38 -20.18 11.99
C GLY A 360 10.94 -20.18 12.53
N ALA A 361 10.48 -19.07 13.10
CA ALA A 361 9.11 -18.88 13.59
C ALA A 361 8.05 -19.00 12.49
N ALA A 362 8.39 -18.66 11.23
CA ALA A 362 7.51 -18.85 10.08
C ALA A 362 7.09 -20.32 9.87
N ALA A 363 7.90 -21.29 10.33
CA ALA A 363 7.53 -22.71 10.28
C ALA A 363 6.46 -23.10 11.33
N ALA A 364 6.17 -22.22 12.29
CA ALA A 364 5.25 -22.46 13.41
C ALA A 364 4.04 -21.50 13.43
N LEU A 365 3.87 -20.66 12.40
CA LEU A 365 2.72 -19.76 12.32
C LEU A 365 1.42 -20.54 12.03
N PRO A 366 0.28 -20.19 12.65
CA PRO A 366 -1.02 -20.74 12.29
C PRO A 366 -1.33 -20.53 10.80
N ARG A 367 -1.93 -21.53 10.14
CA ARG A 367 -2.16 -21.53 8.67
C ARG A 367 -3.08 -20.40 8.19
N GLU A 368 -3.85 -19.84 9.10
CA GLU A 368 -4.77 -18.73 8.87
C GLU A 368 -4.06 -17.41 8.56
N PHE A 369 -2.77 -17.29 8.93
CA PHE A 369 -1.92 -16.14 8.61
C PHE A 369 -1.72 -16.00 7.11
N VAL A 370 -1.80 -14.75 6.64
CA VAL A 370 -1.25 -14.36 5.34
C VAL A 370 0.21 -13.95 5.56
N VAL A 371 1.11 -14.47 4.72
CA VAL A 371 2.55 -14.23 4.87
C VAL A 371 3.06 -13.35 3.73
N MET A 372 3.89 -12.37 4.06
CA MET A 372 4.53 -11.44 3.12
C MET A 372 6.03 -11.77 2.97
N PRO A 373 6.41 -12.65 2.03
CA PRO A 373 7.82 -12.92 1.75
C PRO A 373 8.47 -11.74 1.03
N TRP A 374 9.57 -11.24 1.61
CA TRP A 374 10.25 -10.04 1.13
C TRP A 374 11.65 -10.26 0.56
N ARG A 375 12.15 -11.50 0.55
CA ARG A 375 13.49 -11.85 0.03
C ARG A 375 13.41 -12.27 -1.44
N ASP A 376 13.51 -13.57 -1.69
CA ASP A 376 13.45 -14.18 -3.02
C ASP A 376 12.20 -15.05 -3.20
N ALA A 377 12.07 -15.65 -4.38
CA ALA A 377 10.96 -16.54 -4.69
C ALA A 377 10.96 -17.79 -3.80
N ASP A 378 12.12 -18.34 -3.43
CA ASP A 378 12.20 -19.56 -2.64
C ASP A 378 11.71 -19.33 -1.21
N HIS A 379 11.95 -18.13 -0.68
CA HIS A 379 11.38 -17.67 0.58
C HIS A 379 9.84 -17.73 0.59
N GLY A 380 9.20 -17.33 -0.51
CA GLY A 380 7.75 -17.44 -0.67
C GLY A 380 7.28 -18.88 -0.85
N LEU A 381 8.01 -19.69 -1.62
CA LEU A 381 7.63 -21.08 -1.89
C LEU A 381 7.53 -21.90 -0.59
N ALA A 382 8.44 -21.71 0.35
CA ALA A 382 8.40 -22.38 1.65
C ALA A 382 7.09 -22.10 2.43
N ALA A 383 6.68 -20.83 2.50
CA ALA A 383 5.44 -20.43 3.16
C ALA A 383 4.19 -20.98 2.43
N ALA A 384 4.19 -20.98 1.09
CA ALA A 384 3.10 -21.57 0.31
C ALA A 384 2.96 -23.08 0.54
N LEU A 385 4.09 -23.81 0.58
CA LEU A 385 4.10 -25.25 0.84
C LEU A 385 3.63 -25.61 2.26
N ASN A 386 3.79 -24.69 3.21
CA ASN A 386 3.25 -24.82 4.57
C ASN A 386 1.74 -24.48 4.67
N GLY A 387 1.12 -24.05 3.57
CA GLY A 387 -0.32 -23.85 3.46
C GLY A 387 -0.79 -22.41 3.61
N HIS A 388 0.12 -21.44 3.77
CA HIS A 388 -0.24 -20.03 3.91
C HIS A 388 -0.63 -19.40 2.57
N GLU A 389 -1.55 -18.43 2.62
CA GLU A 389 -1.74 -17.49 1.53
C GLU A 389 -0.65 -16.41 1.56
N LEU A 390 -0.25 -15.92 0.38
CA LEU A 390 0.92 -15.05 0.25
C LEU A 390 0.63 -13.75 -0.50
N VAL A 391 1.29 -12.68 -0.05
CA VAL A 391 1.46 -11.44 -0.84
C VAL A 391 2.94 -11.27 -1.15
N MET A 392 3.31 -11.44 -2.43
CA MET A 392 4.70 -11.44 -2.84
C MET A 392 5.28 -10.02 -2.85
N ALA A 393 6.33 -9.80 -2.05
CA ALA A 393 6.95 -8.51 -1.79
C ALA A 393 8.50 -8.54 -1.92
N PRO A 394 9.11 -9.22 -2.92
CA PRO A 394 10.56 -9.39 -2.96
C PRO A 394 11.28 -8.05 -3.14
N HIS A 395 12.21 -7.74 -2.25
CA HIS A 395 12.82 -6.42 -2.13
C HIS A 395 13.52 -5.95 -3.41
N ARG A 396 14.13 -6.87 -4.17
CA ARG A 396 14.82 -6.56 -5.44
C ARG A 396 13.88 -6.15 -6.59
N ALA A 397 12.57 -6.23 -6.41
CA ALA A 397 11.61 -5.88 -7.44
C ALA A 397 10.46 -5.00 -6.94
N THR A 398 10.27 -4.85 -5.64
CA THR A 398 9.09 -4.20 -5.08
C THR A 398 9.40 -3.11 -4.04
N TYR A 399 10.64 -3.00 -3.55
CA TYR A 399 11.02 -1.95 -2.61
C TYR A 399 11.43 -0.68 -3.37
N LEU A 400 10.66 0.37 -3.18
CA LEU A 400 10.76 1.63 -3.92
C LEU A 400 11.68 2.63 -3.23
N ASP A 401 12.11 2.36 -2.00
CA ASP A 401 13.15 3.08 -1.27
C ASP A 401 14.58 2.73 -1.72
N TYR A 402 14.72 1.72 -2.58
CA TYR A 402 15.95 1.40 -3.28
C TYR A 402 16.21 2.41 -4.42
N PRO A 403 17.47 2.80 -4.68
CA PRO A 403 17.82 3.71 -5.77
C PRO A 403 17.32 3.20 -7.14
N GLN A 404 16.88 4.12 -8.01
CA GLN A 404 16.42 3.78 -9.38
C GLN A 404 17.55 3.77 -10.41
N ALA A 405 18.72 4.27 -10.04
CA ALA A 405 19.93 4.28 -10.85
C ALA A 405 21.17 4.30 -9.93
N ASP A 406 22.33 3.95 -10.48
CA ASP A 406 23.64 3.94 -9.80
C ASP A 406 24.44 5.24 -10.00
N GLY A 407 23.84 6.23 -10.66
CA GLY A 407 24.50 7.50 -11.00
C GLY A 407 24.50 8.51 -9.85
N PRO A 408 25.44 9.48 -9.84
CA PRO A 408 25.59 10.46 -8.76
C PRO A 408 24.40 11.44 -8.64
N GLY A 409 23.52 11.48 -9.65
CA GLY A 409 22.30 12.28 -9.61
C GLY A 409 21.11 11.60 -8.94
N GLU A 410 21.19 10.30 -8.65
CA GLU A 410 20.11 9.58 -7.97
C GLU A 410 20.14 9.92 -6.46
N PRO A 411 18.97 10.23 -5.84
CA PRO A 411 18.90 10.46 -4.40
C PRO A 411 19.43 9.27 -3.60
N LEU A 412 19.95 9.54 -2.41
CA LEU A 412 20.36 8.48 -1.49
C LEU A 412 19.13 7.62 -1.16
N GLY A 413 19.24 6.31 -1.37
CA GLY A 413 18.29 5.31 -0.92
C GLY A 413 18.98 4.20 -0.14
N GLN A 414 18.24 3.11 0.09
CA GLN A 414 18.76 1.94 0.79
C GLN A 414 20.04 1.37 0.19
N ALA A 415 20.81 0.72 1.05
CA ALA A 415 21.96 -0.04 0.60
C ALA A 415 21.53 -1.29 -0.18
N GLY A 416 22.21 -1.56 -1.29
CA GLY A 416 21.95 -2.74 -2.10
C GLY A 416 21.87 -2.43 -3.58
N ALA A 417 21.09 -3.25 -4.29
CA ALA A 417 20.92 -3.18 -5.73
C ALA A 417 20.10 -1.95 -6.16
N VAL A 418 20.18 -1.63 -7.44
CA VAL A 418 19.23 -0.72 -8.10
C VAL A 418 17.92 -1.47 -8.34
N VAL A 419 16.80 -0.87 -7.95
CA VAL A 419 15.45 -1.35 -8.28
C VAL A 419 14.86 -0.35 -9.27
N ASP A 420 15.20 -0.53 -10.54
CA ASP A 420 14.72 0.34 -11.62
C ASP A 420 13.30 -0.06 -12.08
N LEU A 421 12.76 0.73 -13.00
CA LEU A 421 11.44 0.48 -13.59
C LEU A 421 11.34 -0.91 -14.26
N ARG A 422 12.44 -1.41 -14.85
CA ARG A 422 12.46 -2.70 -15.55
C ARG A 422 12.40 -3.85 -14.56
N ALA A 423 13.11 -3.77 -13.44
CA ALA A 423 13.08 -4.75 -12.36
C ALA A 423 11.65 -4.93 -11.82
N VAL A 424 10.94 -3.81 -11.60
CA VAL A 424 9.54 -3.83 -11.14
C VAL A 424 8.61 -4.46 -12.19
N HIS A 425 8.73 -4.07 -13.47
CA HIS A 425 7.87 -4.67 -14.53
C HIS A 425 8.23 -6.13 -14.83
N ALA A 426 9.49 -6.52 -14.68
CA ALA A 426 9.90 -7.92 -14.89
C ALA A 426 9.43 -8.84 -13.75
N HIS A 427 8.95 -8.29 -12.63
CA HIS A 427 8.43 -9.08 -11.52
C HIS A 427 7.25 -9.95 -11.97
N ALA A 428 7.36 -11.24 -11.68
CA ALA A 428 6.28 -12.20 -11.78
C ALA A 428 5.84 -12.57 -10.35
N PRO A 429 4.68 -12.07 -9.88
CA PRO A 429 4.17 -12.39 -8.55
C PRO A 429 4.01 -13.90 -8.34
N VAL A 430 3.69 -14.66 -9.39
CA VAL A 430 3.61 -16.12 -9.34
C VAL A 430 4.76 -16.69 -10.19
N PRO A 431 5.85 -17.18 -9.58
CA PRO A 431 6.96 -17.75 -10.32
C PRO A 431 6.53 -19.00 -11.09
N ALA A 432 6.95 -19.11 -12.36
CA ALA A 432 6.47 -20.15 -13.27
C ALA A 432 6.86 -21.59 -12.85
N HIS A 433 7.90 -21.74 -12.03
CA HIS A 433 8.38 -23.04 -11.56
C HIS A 433 7.64 -23.54 -10.30
N TRP A 434 6.73 -22.76 -9.73
CA TRP A 434 5.98 -23.17 -8.54
C TRP A 434 4.94 -24.24 -8.86
N PRO A 435 4.76 -25.26 -7.99
CA PRO A 435 3.66 -26.21 -8.10
C PRO A 435 2.28 -25.51 -8.10
N GLY A 436 1.29 -26.09 -8.79
CA GLY A 436 -0.03 -25.48 -8.96
C GLY A 436 -0.74 -25.11 -7.65
N GLU A 437 -0.63 -25.96 -6.62
CA GLU A 437 -1.19 -25.68 -5.29
C GLU A 437 -0.51 -24.45 -4.64
N ALA A 438 0.82 -24.40 -4.66
CA ALA A 438 1.58 -23.27 -4.11
C ALA A 438 1.30 -21.97 -4.89
N ALA A 439 1.25 -22.05 -6.22
CA ALA A 439 0.89 -20.93 -7.08
C ALA A 439 -0.52 -20.40 -6.80
N GLY A 440 -1.47 -21.29 -6.49
CA GLY A 440 -2.85 -20.93 -6.15
C GLY A 440 -3.02 -20.17 -4.83
N ARG A 441 -1.99 -20.16 -3.96
CA ARG A 441 -1.99 -19.45 -2.67
C ARG A 441 -1.53 -18.00 -2.76
N VAL A 442 -1.01 -17.57 -3.92
CA VAL A 442 -0.54 -16.20 -4.11
C VAL A 442 -1.74 -15.27 -4.37
N LEU A 443 -2.04 -14.41 -3.39
CA LEU A 443 -3.09 -13.40 -3.49
C LEU A 443 -2.74 -12.30 -4.50
N GLY A 444 -1.44 -11.98 -4.60
CA GLY A 444 -0.92 -10.98 -5.51
C GLY A 444 0.44 -10.42 -5.08
N THR A 445 0.65 -9.13 -5.35
CA THR A 445 1.92 -8.43 -5.06
C THR A 445 1.68 -7.05 -4.47
N GLN A 446 2.72 -6.52 -3.83
CA GLN A 446 2.71 -5.23 -3.19
C GLN A 446 4.07 -4.57 -3.34
N ALA A 447 4.10 -3.25 -3.54
CA ALA A 447 5.31 -2.43 -3.42
C ALA A 447 5.46 -1.86 -2.01
N GLN A 448 6.69 -1.57 -1.60
CA GLN A 448 7.05 -1.12 -0.26
C GLN A 448 7.81 0.18 -0.41
N LEU A 449 7.39 1.21 0.33
CA LEU A 449 8.12 2.47 0.36
C LEU A 449 8.39 2.81 1.82
N TRP A 450 9.57 2.36 2.27
CA TRP A 450 10.18 2.75 3.54
C TRP A 450 10.74 4.17 3.44
N THR A 451 10.61 4.97 4.49
CA THR A 451 10.75 6.43 4.38
C THR A 451 11.98 7.01 5.06
N GLU A 452 13.00 6.24 5.45
CA GLU A 452 14.24 6.78 6.06
C GLU A 452 14.86 7.90 5.20
N PHE A 453 14.79 7.74 3.87
CA PHE A 453 15.31 8.70 2.89
C PHE A 453 14.23 9.50 2.14
N ALA A 454 12.95 9.21 2.37
CA ALA A 454 11.82 9.81 1.66
C ALA A 454 11.00 10.72 2.59
N ARG A 455 11.58 11.87 2.97
CA ARG A 455 11.05 12.73 4.04
C ARG A 455 9.83 13.57 3.66
N THR A 456 9.65 13.84 2.37
CA THR A 456 8.63 14.76 1.86
C THR A 456 7.72 14.07 0.85
N PRO A 457 6.49 14.57 0.63
CA PRO A 457 5.62 14.13 -0.45
C PRO A 457 6.32 14.05 -1.81
N ALA A 458 7.13 15.05 -2.16
CA ALA A 458 7.88 15.06 -3.41
C ALA A 458 8.92 13.93 -3.51
N ALA A 459 9.62 13.61 -2.42
CA ALA A 459 10.59 12.50 -2.39
C ALA A 459 9.87 11.14 -2.50
N ILE A 460 8.74 10.99 -1.82
CA ILE A 460 7.90 9.79 -1.91
C ILE A 460 7.39 9.61 -3.34
N GLU A 461 6.85 10.66 -3.97
CA GLU A 461 6.38 10.60 -5.36
C GLU A 461 7.51 10.30 -6.35
N TYR A 462 8.71 10.85 -6.14
CA TYR A 462 9.89 10.57 -6.97
C TYR A 462 10.28 9.10 -6.94
N LEU A 463 10.23 8.48 -5.76
CA LEU A 463 10.54 7.07 -5.58
C LEU A 463 9.40 6.18 -6.06
N ALA A 464 8.16 6.54 -5.76
CA ALA A 464 6.99 5.76 -6.10
C ALA A 464 6.74 5.72 -7.62
N PHE A 465 6.89 6.85 -8.32
CA PHE A 465 6.53 6.98 -9.72
C PHE A 465 7.76 7.19 -10.61
N PRO A 466 7.85 6.50 -11.77
CA PRO A 466 6.81 5.67 -12.40
C PRO A 466 6.78 4.19 -12.01
N ARG A 467 7.53 3.75 -10.99
CA ARG A 467 7.61 2.31 -10.62
C ARG A 467 6.28 1.70 -10.18
N LEU A 468 5.41 2.43 -9.49
CA LEU A 468 4.05 1.97 -9.17
C LEU A 468 3.18 1.77 -10.41
N CYS A 469 3.43 2.49 -11.51
CA CYS A 469 2.77 2.23 -12.79
C CYS A 469 3.14 0.83 -13.32
N ALA A 470 4.41 0.44 -13.19
CA ALA A 470 4.87 -0.89 -13.58
C ALA A 470 4.29 -1.98 -12.69
N LEU A 471 4.29 -1.80 -11.37
CA LEU A 471 3.67 -2.76 -10.44
C LEU A 471 2.19 -2.95 -10.76
N ALA A 472 1.45 -1.84 -10.93
CA ALA A 472 0.02 -1.87 -11.27
C ALA A 472 -0.24 -2.63 -12.58
N ASP A 473 0.54 -2.37 -13.62
CA ASP A 473 0.45 -3.06 -14.91
C ASP A 473 0.65 -4.58 -14.75
N ARG A 474 1.69 -4.99 -14.04
CA ARG A 474 2.00 -6.40 -13.79
C ARG A 474 0.97 -7.11 -12.93
N ALA A 475 0.47 -6.43 -11.90
CA ALA A 475 -0.50 -7.01 -10.97
C ALA A 475 -1.90 -7.11 -11.60
N TRP A 476 -2.20 -6.26 -12.59
CA TRP A 476 -3.49 -6.22 -13.27
C TRP A 476 -3.51 -7.07 -14.55
N ASN A 477 -2.58 -6.86 -15.48
CA ASN A 477 -2.47 -7.60 -16.74
C ASN A 477 -1.01 -8.01 -17.04
N PRO A 478 -0.60 -9.22 -16.67
CA PRO A 478 0.76 -9.70 -16.87
C PRO A 478 1.09 -10.04 -18.33
N ALA A 479 0.15 -9.94 -19.27
CA ALA A 479 0.41 -10.24 -20.69
C ALA A 479 1.09 -9.10 -21.44
N ALA A 480 1.08 -7.88 -20.89
CA ALA A 480 1.68 -6.71 -21.52
C ALA A 480 3.21 -6.86 -21.65
N GLY A 481 3.72 -6.75 -22.89
CA GLY A 481 5.14 -6.78 -23.19
C GLY A 481 5.81 -5.44 -22.85
N TRP A 482 7.04 -5.51 -22.34
CA TRP A 482 7.78 -4.31 -21.91
C TRP A 482 7.99 -3.28 -23.02
N ALA A 483 8.57 -3.71 -24.15
CA ALA A 483 8.95 -2.82 -25.24
C ALA A 483 7.77 -2.47 -26.15
N THR A 484 6.83 -3.41 -26.31
CA THR A 484 5.70 -3.31 -27.25
C THR A 484 4.50 -2.58 -26.65
N ASP A 485 4.26 -2.74 -25.35
CA ASP A 485 3.02 -2.28 -24.72
C ASP A 485 3.32 -1.28 -23.59
N PHE A 486 4.04 -1.73 -22.54
CA PHE A 486 4.21 -0.96 -21.30
C PHE A 486 4.99 0.34 -21.49
N LEU A 487 6.21 0.29 -22.04
CA LEU A 487 7.05 1.48 -22.16
C LEU A 487 6.43 2.55 -23.09
N PRO A 488 5.86 2.22 -24.27
CA PRO A 488 5.12 3.19 -25.06
C PRO A 488 3.91 3.79 -24.32
N ALA A 489 3.14 2.97 -23.59
CA ALA A 489 2.03 3.48 -22.78
C ALA A 489 2.51 4.44 -21.70
N LEU A 490 3.62 4.13 -21.04
CA LEU A 490 4.15 4.91 -19.94
C LEU A 490 4.68 6.27 -20.40
N ARG A 491 5.37 6.33 -21.54
CA ARG A 491 5.75 7.62 -22.17
C ARG A 491 4.55 8.52 -22.41
N ALA A 492 3.44 7.95 -22.90
CA ALA A 492 2.19 8.71 -23.05
C ALA A 492 1.54 9.04 -21.70
N HIS A 493 1.85 8.29 -20.64
CA HIS A 493 1.32 8.49 -19.29
C HIS A 493 2.07 9.56 -18.49
N GLU A 494 3.31 9.91 -18.85
CA GLU A 494 4.04 11.03 -18.21
C GLU A 494 3.26 12.34 -18.26
N ALA A 495 2.51 12.60 -19.35
CA ALA A 495 1.62 13.75 -19.45
C ALA A 495 0.48 13.72 -18.40
N ARG A 496 -0.02 12.53 -18.04
CA ARG A 496 -1.04 12.37 -16.99
C ARG A 496 -0.44 12.57 -15.60
N LEU A 497 0.76 12.03 -15.36
CA LEU A 497 1.51 12.29 -14.12
C LEU A 497 1.79 13.79 -13.96
N ALA A 498 2.14 14.48 -15.04
CA ALA A 498 2.34 15.93 -15.05
C ALA A 498 1.04 16.70 -14.74
N ALA A 499 -0.10 16.34 -15.36
CA ALA A 499 -1.39 16.96 -15.08
C ALA A 499 -1.86 16.79 -13.63
N LEU A 500 -1.50 15.66 -13.00
CA LEU A 500 -1.72 15.38 -11.58
C LEU A 500 -0.70 16.08 -10.64
N GLY A 501 0.30 16.74 -11.21
CA GLY A 501 1.40 17.39 -10.50
C GLY A 501 2.33 16.40 -9.78
N VAL A 502 2.42 15.15 -10.23
CA VAL A 502 3.26 14.11 -9.59
C VAL A 502 4.73 14.37 -9.86
N ARG A 503 5.52 14.50 -8.79
CA ARG A 503 6.98 14.72 -8.81
C ARG A 503 7.75 13.41 -9.06
N HIS A 504 7.40 12.71 -10.13
CA HIS A 504 8.00 11.42 -10.50
C HIS A 504 9.43 11.56 -11.04
N ARG A 505 10.19 10.46 -11.06
CA ARG A 505 11.47 10.39 -11.78
C ARG A 505 11.22 10.37 -13.31
N PRO A 506 11.72 11.34 -14.10
CA PRO A 506 11.50 11.34 -15.55
C PRO A 506 12.13 10.12 -16.23
N LEU A 507 11.49 9.59 -17.28
CA LEU A 507 12.00 8.43 -18.02
C LEU A 507 13.33 8.70 -18.71
N ASP A 508 13.43 9.84 -19.39
CA ASP A 508 14.59 10.20 -20.22
C ASP A 508 15.71 10.89 -19.42
N ARG A 509 15.66 10.86 -18.08
CA ARG A 509 16.68 11.50 -17.25
C ARG A 509 18.05 10.84 -17.49
N PRO A 510 19.07 11.61 -17.94
CA PRO A 510 20.42 11.08 -18.11
C PRO A 510 20.95 10.56 -16.77
N ARG A 511 21.68 9.44 -16.79
CA ARG A 511 22.30 8.84 -15.58
C ARG A 511 23.22 9.82 -14.81
N THR A 512 23.64 10.92 -15.44
CA THR A 512 24.57 11.92 -14.90
C THR A 512 23.92 13.22 -14.44
N ALA A 513 22.61 13.44 -14.67
CA ALA A 513 21.97 14.72 -14.33
C ALA A 513 21.60 14.79 -12.83
N PRO A 514 21.96 15.85 -12.10
CA PRO A 514 21.64 15.99 -10.67
C PRO A 514 20.13 16.06 -10.42
N ALA A 515 19.68 15.64 -9.22
CA ALA A 515 18.28 15.71 -8.85
C ALA A 515 17.88 17.18 -8.64
N ALA A 516 16.73 17.58 -9.17
CA ALA A 516 16.11 18.85 -8.77
C ALA A 516 15.77 18.72 -7.27
N GLY A 517 16.40 19.57 -6.46
CA GLY A 517 16.38 19.50 -4.99
C GLY A 517 15.05 19.79 -4.34
#